data_AF-A0A7K0HS88-F1
#
_entry.id   AF-A0A7K0HS88-F1
#
_cell.length_a   1.000
_cell.length_b   1.000
_cell.length_c   1.000
_cell.angle_alpha   90.00
_cell.angle_beta   90.00
_cell.angle_gamma   90.00
#
_symmetry.space_group_name_H-M   'P 1'
#
loop_
_entity.id
_entity.type
_entity.pdbx_description
1 polymer ?
#
loop_
_entity_poly.entity_id
_entity_poly.type
_entity_poly.pdbx_seq_one_letter_code
_entity_poly.pdbx_strand_id
1 'polypeptide(L)'
;MKTKISLLLLAILCNISVFAQSDFDKYFEKKSLRVDFALSGNLKSQSAAIQGLREEPVWGGPVKNLIDKFNYGGYYINVYDKATNKLIYSRGFNTLFEEWRSTEQAKTETQSWTNSASVPFPKVPVYVEITARDKADMQFHPLLKQEVDPKSIFIDRGKLKANKVHQIQKSGDSTEKVDLVFIAEGYTADEQEKFVADANRFTEALFATPPFTTRRNDFNVWAVCLVSEESGTDVSGKGIFKNTALNSGYYTFGVDRYLTTPDMKSIRDAVWNVPCDAIFLLINTDM
;
A
#
# COMPACT_ATOMS: atom_id res chain seq x y z
N MET A 1 -50.78 -4.64 -44.74
CA MET A 1 -50.53 -5.04 -43.33
C MET A 1 -49.15 -5.67 -43.07
N LYS A 2 -48.34 -6.04 -44.08
CA LYS A 2 -47.01 -6.66 -43.85
C LYS A 2 -45.84 -5.67 -43.66
N THR A 3 -45.99 -4.40 -44.05
CA THR A 3 -44.93 -3.39 -43.96
C THR A 3 -44.88 -2.62 -42.64
N LYS A 4 -45.95 -2.65 -41.84
CA LYS A 4 -45.99 -1.99 -40.52
C LYS A 4 -45.42 -2.85 -39.37
N ILE A 5 -45.29 -4.16 -39.58
CA ILE A 5 -44.72 -5.09 -38.60
C ILE A 5 -43.19 -5.07 -38.64
N SER A 6 -42.59 -4.73 -39.79
CA SER A 6 -41.13 -4.69 -39.93
C SER A 6 -40.47 -3.49 -39.24
N LEU A 7 -41.19 -2.39 -39.02
CA LEU A 7 -40.66 -1.24 -38.26
C LEU A 7 -40.71 -1.42 -36.74
N LEU A 8 -41.56 -2.32 -36.24
CA LEU A 8 -41.66 -2.58 -34.79
C LEU A 8 -40.53 -3.52 -34.30
N LEU A 9 -40.02 -4.39 -35.17
CA LEU A 9 -38.89 -5.28 -34.84
C LEU A 9 -37.53 -4.58 -34.91
N LEU A 10 -37.39 -3.49 -35.68
CA LEU A 10 -36.13 -2.73 -35.76
C LEU A 10 -35.96 -1.72 -34.60
N ALA A 11 -37.05 -1.34 -33.92
CA ALA A 11 -37.02 -0.44 -32.76
C ALA A 11 -36.63 -1.13 -31.44
N ILE A 12 -36.67 -2.47 -31.38
CA ILE A 12 -36.32 -3.24 -30.17
C ILE A 12 -34.82 -3.52 -30.06
N LEU A 13 -34.05 -3.34 -31.14
CA LEU A 13 -32.59 -3.54 -31.15
C LEU A 13 -31.78 -2.30 -30.71
N CYS A 14 -32.43 -1.19 -30.35
CA CYS A 14 -31.74 0.08 -30.08
C CYS A 14 -31.54 0.44 -28.61
N ASN A 15 -31.96 -0.36 -27.63
CA ASN A 15 -31.73 0.00 -26.24
C ASN A 15 -31.41 -1.23 -25.41
N ILE A 16 -30.14 -1.32 -25.03
CA ILE A 16 -29.59 -1.68 -23.72
C ILE A 16 -28.20 -2.26 -24.00
N SER A 17 -27.24 -1.38 -24.30
CA SER A 17 -25.88 -1.64 -23.86
C SER A 17 -25.91 -1.41 -22.35
N VAL A 18 -26.25 -2.43 -21.56
CA VAL A 18 -25.86 -2.41 -20.14
C VAL A 18 -24.34 -2.34 -20.19
N PHE A 19 -23.77 -1.16 -19.99
CA PHE A 19 -22.39 -1.10 -19.54
C PHE A 19 -22.39 -1.87 -18.22
N ALA A 20 -21.91 -3.11 -18.24
CA ALA A 20 -21.70 -3.87 -17.03
C ALA A 20 -20.78 -3.00 -16.16
N GLN A 21 -21.35 -2.41 -15.10
CA GLN A 21 -20.57 -1.63 -14.17
C GLN A 21 -19.49 -2.55 -13.62
N SER A 22 -18.23 -2.12 -13.71
CA SER A 22 -17.14 -2.92 -13.16
C SER A 22 -17.44 -3.20 -11.68
N ASP A 23 -17.04 -4.38 -11.17
CA ASP A 23 -17.20 -4.67 -9.73
C ASP A 23 -16.55 -3.56 -8.89
N PHE A 24 -15.49 -2.92 -9.39
CA PHE A 24 -14.90 -1.75 -8.75
C PHE A 24 -15.87 -0.58 -8.68
N ASP A 25 -16.40 -0.12 -9.81
CA ASP A 25 -17.29 1.05 -9.85
C ASP A 25 -18.57 0.81 -9.06
N LYS A 26 -18.99 -0.44 -8.87
CA LYS A 26 -20.15 -0.79 -8.04
C LYS A 26 -19.90 -0.47 -6.56
N TYR A 27 -18.74 -0.82 -6.02
CA TYR A 27 -18.45 -0.75 -4.58
C TYR A 27 -17.58 0.43 -4.17
N PHE A 28 -16.75 0.96 -5.08
CA PHE A 28 -15.65 1.84 -4.75
C PHE A 28 -15.59 3.11 -5.62
N GLU A 29 -14.92 4.11 -5.08
CA GLU A 29 -14.47 5.32 -5.78
C GLU A 29 -12.97 5.21 -6.08
N LYS A 30 -12.48 5.97 -7.08
CA LYS A 30 -11.04 6.05 -7.42
C LYS A 30 -10.23 6.89 -6.42
N LYS A 31 -10.44 6.62 -5.13
CA LYS A 31 -9.75 7.18 -3.96
C LYS A 31 -9.31 6.01 -3.08
N SER A 32 -8.42 6.26 -2.13
CA SER A 32 -8.05 5.24 -1.14
C SER A 32 -8.71 5.52 0.20
N LEU A 33 -9.17 4.46 0.86
CA LEU A 33 -9.30 4.42 2.31
C LEU A 33 -8.00 3.83 2.85
N ARG A 34 -7.18 4.68 3.46
CA ARG A 34 -6.00 4.23 4.21
C ARG A 34 -6.42 3.85 5.63
N VAL A 35 -5.93 2.68 6.06
CA VAL A 35 -6.18 2.09 7.36
C VAL A 35 -4.84 1.98 8.07
N ASP A 36 -4.62 2.84 9.05
CA ASP A 36 -3.50 2.73 9.98
C ASP A 36 -3.95 1.85 11.15
N PHE A 37 -3.18 0.82 11.47
CA PHE A 37 -3.51 -0.15 12.51
C PHE A 37 -2.27 -0.60 13.27
N ALA A 38 -2.44 -0.88 14.56
CA ALA A 38 -1.43 -1.53 15.37
C ALA A 38 -1.54 -3.05 15.22
N LEU A 39 -0.39 -3.72 15.09
CA LEU A 39 -0.26 -5.13 15.44
C LEU A 39 0.49 -5.20 16.77
N SER A 40 -0.12 -5.83 17.76
CA SER A 40 0.40 -5.89 19.13
C SER A 40 0.52 -7.33 19.58
N GLY A 41 1.60 -7.66 20.29
CA GLY A 41 1.80 -9.02 20.79
C GLY A 41 3.23 -9.38 21.10
N ASN A 42 3.47 -10.68 21.11
CA ASN A 42 4.74 -11.33 21.43
C ASN A 42 4.81 -12.69 20.71
N LEU A 43 5.76 -13.56 21.06
CA LEU A 43 5.88 -14.88 20.43
C LEU A 43 4.58 -15.70 20.49
N LYS A 44 3.84 -15.63 21.61
CA LYS A 44 2.68 -16.51 21.90
C LYS A 44 1.35 -15.98 21.37
N SER A 45 1.15 -14.67 21.35
CA SER A 45 -0.13 -14.07 20.97
C SER A 45 0.05 -12.80 20.14
N GLN A 46 -0.99 -12.47 19.38
CA GLN A 46 -1.09 -11.23 18.63
C GLN A 46 -2.54 -10.74 18.59
N SER A 47 -2.71 -9.43 18.44
CA SER A 47 -3.99 -8.75 18.22
C SER A 47 -3.79 -7.55 17.29
N ALA A 48 -4.89 -7.03 16.74
CA ALA A 48 -4.89 -5.85 15.89
C ALA A 48 -5.86 -4.78 16.40
N ALA A 49 -5.55 -3.51 16.19
CA ALA A 49 -6.43 -2.39 16.52
C ALA A 49 -6.29 -1.25 15.52
N ILE A 50 -7.40 -0.62 15.10
CA ILE A 50 -7.34 0.57 14.24
C ILE A 50 -6.76 1.74 15.03
N GLN A 51 -5.75 2.39 14.46
CA GLN A 51 -5.18 3.65 14.96
C GLN A 51 -5.79 4.86 14.25
N GLY A 52 -6.10 4.74 12.95
CA GLY A 52 -6.68 5.83 12.18
C GLY A 52 -7.20 5.40 10.82
N LEU A 53 -8.13 6.19 10.29
CA LEU A 53 -8.68 6.05 8.94
C LEU A 53 -8.51 7.36 8.19
N ARG A 54 -8.10 7.28 6.92
CA ARG A 54 -7.91 8.45 6.07
C ARG A 54 -8.51 8.23 4.68
N GLU A 55 -9.15 9.27 4.15
CA GLU A 55 -9.45 9.38 2.73
C GLU A 55 -8.28 10.02 1.98
N GLU A 56 -7.73 9.30 1.00
CA GLU A 56 -6.65 9.79 0.15
C GLU A 56 -7.15 9.96 -1.30
N PRO A 57 -6.70 11.01 -2.01
CA PRO A 57 -7.30 11.44 -3.27
C PRO A 57 -7.05 10.50 -4.45
N VAL A 58 -6.14 9.53 -4.31
CA VAL A 58 -5.68 8.67 -5.40
C VAL A 58 -5.81 7.21 -4.98
N TRP A 59 -6.31 6.37 -5.88
CA TRP A 59 -6.23 4.91 -5.81
C TRP A 59 -5.21 4.42 -6.84
N GLY A 60 -4.09 3.87 -6.38
CA GLY A 60 -3.05 3.29 -7.25
C GLY A 60 -3.25 1.80 -7.55
N GLY A 61 -4.02 1.09 -6.72
CA GLY A 61 -4.16 -0.35 -6.86
C GLY A 61 -5.08 -0.81 -8.01
N PRO A 62 -5.28 -2.12 -8.16
CA PRO A 62 -6.02 -2.66 -9.29
C PRO A 62 -7.53 -2.38 -9.20
N VAL A 63 -8.14 -2.17 -10.37
CA VAL A 63 -9.60 -1.95 -10.53
C VAL A 63 -10.32 -3.17 -11.12
N LYS A 64 -9.59 -4.22 -11.52
CA LYS A 64 -10.14 -5.45 -12.13
C LYS A 64 -10.05 -6.64 -11.17
N ASN A 65 -8.85 -6.94 -10.68
CA ASN A 65 -8.60 -8.08 -9.80
C ASN A 65 -8.70 -7.69 -8.32
N LEU A 66 -9.92 -7.39 -7.85
CA LEU A 66 -10.14 -6.86 -6.50
C LEU A 66 -9.86 -7.89 -5.39
N ILE A 67 -10.09 -9.17 -5.68
CA ILE A 67 -9.84 -10.26 -4.75
C ILE A 67 -8.49 -10.88 -5.05
N ASP A 68 -7.60 -10.86 -4.07
CA ASP A 68 -6.35 -11.60 -4.12
C ASP A 68 -6.64 -13.11 -4.08
N LYS A 69 -6.09 -13.85 -5.04
CA LYS A 69 -6.25 -15.30 -5.20
C LYS A 69 -4.99 -16.08 -4.86
N PHE A 70 -3.87 -15.40 -4.61
CA PHE A 70 -2.59 -16.06 -4.37
C PHE A 70 -2.52 -16.66 -2.98
N ASN A 71 -3.29 -16.14 -2.02
CA ASN A 71 -3.27 -16.59 -0.63
C ASN A 71 -1.84 -16.51 -0.05
N TYR A 72 -1.05 -15.52 -0.45
CA TYR A 72 0.33 -15.30 0.03
C TYR A 72 0.40 -14.29 1.18
N GLY A 73 1.47 -14.39 1.97
CA GLY A 73 1.73 -13.53 3.12
C GLY A 73 1.26 -14.11 4.46
N GLY A 74 1.69 -13.47 5.53
CA GLY A 74 1.32 -13.75 6.92
C GLY A 74 0.04 -13.05 7.37
N TYR A 75 -0.42 -12.02 6.64
CA TYR A 75 -1.62 -11.26 6.98
C TYR A 75 -2.45 -10.94 5.74
N TYR A 76 -3.73 -10.64 5.97
CA TYR A 76 -4.66 -10.16 4.95
C TYR A 76 -5.44 -8.95 5.47
N ILE A 77 -5.70 -8.01 4.56
CA ILE A 77 -6.74 -6.99 4.73
C ILE A 77 -7.89 -7.34 3.81
N ASN A 78 -9.06 -7.54 4.40
CA ASN A 78 -10.29 -7.91 3.72
C ASN A 78 -11.32 -6.81 3.87
N VAL A 79 -12.04 -6.50 2.80
CA VAL A 79 -13.15 -5.55 2.81
C VAL A 79 -14.41 -6.28 2.37
N TYR A 80 -15.44 -6.24 3.23
CA TYR A 80 -16.74 -6.84 2.97
C TYR A 80 -17.80 -5.77 2.86
N ASP A 81 -18.67 -5.86 1.84
CA ASP A 81 -19.88 -5.05 1.78
C ASP A 81 -20.76 -5.36 2.99
N LYS A 82 -21.13 -4.35 3.79
CA LYS A 82 -21.88 -4.56 5.04
C LYS A 82 -23.27 -5.15 4.78
N ALA A 83 -23.94 -4.71 3.71
CA ALA A 83 -25.32 -5.08 3.43
C ALA A 83 -25.45 -6.57 3.03
N THR A 84 -24.46 -7.11 2.31
CA THR A 84 -24.49 -8.47 1.77
C THR A 84 -23.49 -9.42 2.40
N ASN A 85 -22.57 -8.92 3.23
CA ASN A 85 -21.41 -9.63 3.76
C ASN A 85 -20.51 -10.26 2.66
N LYS A 86 -20.59 -9.73 1.43
CA LYS A 86 -19.78 -10.19 0.30
C LYS A 86 -18.36 -9.62 0.41
N LEU A 87 -17.33 -10.46 0.25
CA LEU A 87 -15.96 -10.01 0.08
C LEU A 87 -15.83 -9.23 -1.24
N ILE A 88 -15.43 -7.97 -1.16
CA ILE A 88 -15.36 -7.03 -2.29
C ILE A 88 -13.94 -6.54 -2.59
N TYR A 89 -13.00 -6.70 -1.65
CA TYR A 89 -11.58 -6.46 -1.86
C TYR A 89 -10.75 -7.30 -0.87
N SER A 90 -9.58 -7.80 -1.30
CA SER A 90 -8.62 -8.43 -0.40
C SER A 90 -7.17 -8.29 -0.89
N ARG A 91 -6.22 -8.16 0.05
CA ARG A 91 -4.78 -8.24 -0.25
C ARG A 91 -4.01 -8.94 0.86
N GLY A 92 -3.12 -9.84 0.46
CA GLY A 92 -2.10 -10.39 1.35
C GLY A 92 -0.93 -9.43 1.56
N PHE A 93 -0.32 -9.48 2.74
CA PHE A 93 0.88 -8.73 3.08
C PHE A 93 1.69 -9.43 4.18
N ASN A 94 2.93 -8.97 4.37
CA ASN A 94 3.79 -9.32 5.50
C ASN A 94 4.15 -8.05 6.26
N THR A 95 4.66 -8.21 7.49
CA THR A 95 5.03 -7.07 8.34
C THR A 95 6.34 -7.33 9.04
N LEU A 96 7.06 -6.25 9.35
CA LEU A 96 8.27 -6.34 10.18
C LEU A 96 7.94 -6.84 11.60
N PHE A 97 6.71 -6.60 12.09
CA PHE A 97 6.20 -7.18 13.33
C PHE A 97 6.15 -8.71 13.28
N GLU A 98 5.79 -9.31 12.14
CA GLU A 98 5.81 -10.77 11.97
C GLU A 98 7.20 -11.37 12.16
N GLU A 99 8.18 -10.72 11.55
CA GLU A 99 9.58 -11.11 11.67
C GLU A 99 10.06 -10.94 13.11
N TRP A 100 9.77 -9.79 13.72
CA TRP A 100 10.11 -9.53 15.12
C TRP A 100 9.56 -10.61 16.06
N ARG A 101 8.32 -11.05 15.85
CA ARG A 101 7.70 -12.11 16.68
C ARG A 101 8.44 -13.45 16.63
N SER A 102 9.30 -13.67 15.64
CA SER A 102 10.15 -14.87 15.54
C SER A 102 11.50 -14.76 16.24
N THR A 103 11.83 -13.58 16.79
CA THR A 103 13.11 -13.32 17.47
C THR A 103 13.12 -13.80 18.92
N GLU A 104 14.31 -13.88 19.52
CA GLU A 104 14.46 -14.15 20.96
C GLU A 104 13.83 -13.06 21.84
N GLN A 105 13.85 -11.80 21.40
CA GLN A 105 13.26 -10.67 22.13
C GLN A 105 11.75 -10.87 22.36
N ALA A 106 11.04 -11.38 21.34
CA ALA A 106 9.60 -11.63 21.43
C ALA A 106 9.20 -12.73 22.45
N LYS A 107 10.16 -13.49 23.01
CA LYS A 107 9.89 -14.43 24.11
C LYS A 107 9.61 -13.73 25.43
N THR A 108 10.20 -12.56 25.64
CA THR A 108 10.18 -11.83 26.92
C THR A 108 9.52 -10.47 26.82
N GLU A 109 9.33 -9.94 25.62
CA GLU A 109 8.76 -8.62 25.38
C GLU A 109 7.39 -8.69 24.73
N THR A 110 6.56 -7.68 24.99
CA THR A 110 5.31 -7.43 24.27
C THR A 110 5.39 -6.03 23.67
N GLN A 111 5.22 -5.94 22.36
CA GLN A 111 5.34 -4.68 21.62
C GLN A 111 4.09 -4.40 20.78
N SER A 112 3.96 -3.16 20.32
CA SER A 112 2.88 -2.68 19.45
C SER A 112 3.50 -1.90 18.30
N TRP A 113 3.20 -2.31 17.07
CA TRP A 113 3.84 -1.83 15.86
C TRP A 113 2.80 -1.21 14.93
N THR A 114 3.06 0.01 14.49
CA THR A 114 2.22 0.71 13.53
C THR A 114 2.39 0.12 12.13
N ASN A 115 1.27 -0.23 11.52
CA ASN A 115 1.17 -0.72 10.15
C ASN A 115 0.16 0.13 9.39
N SER A 116 0.23 0.08 8.06
CA SER A 116 -0.69 0.83 7.23
C SER A 116 -0.94 0.16 5.88
N ALA A 117 -2.20 0.07 5.51
CA ALA A 117 -2.65 -0.49 4.25
C ALA A 117 -3.70 0.43 3.60
N SER A 118 -3.64 0.55 2.28
CA SER A 118 -4.63 1.27 1.49
C SER A 118 -5.57 0.29 0.79
N VAL A 119 -6.86 0.50 0.93
CA VAL A 119 -7.92 -0.21 0.19
C VAL A 119 -8.70 0.81 -0.66
N PRO A 120 -9.40 0.40 -1.73
CA PRO A 120 -10.17 1.35 -2.51
C PRO A 120 -11.31 1.94 -1.66
N PHE A 121 -11.57 3.23 -1.81
CA PHE A 121 -12.49 3.94 -0.94
C PHE A 121 -13.94 3.48 -1.17
N PRO A 122 -14.65 2.97 -0.14
CA PRO A 122 -15.97 2.38 -0.31
C PRO A 122 -17.07 3.44 -0.48
N LYS A 123 -18.09 3.14 -1.29
CA LYS A 123 -19.27 4.01 -1.50
C LYS A 123 -20.35 3.84 -0.43
N VAL A 124 -20.35 2.70 0.25
CA VAL A 124 -21.33 2.30 1.26
C VAL A 124 -20.60 1.73 2.49
N PRO A 125 -21.27 1.58 3.64
CA PRO A 125 -20.65 0.96 4.81
C PRO A 125 -20.07 -0.42 4.52
N VAL A 126 -18.89 -0.69 5.06
CA VAL A 126 -18.15 -1.95 4.89
C VAL A 126 -17.66 -2.49 6.23
N TYR A 127 -17.28 -3.76 6.26
CA TYR A 127 -16.38 -4.28 7.29
C TYR A 127 -14.95 -4.31 6.74
N VAL A 128 -14.02 -3.69 7.45
CA VAL A 128 -12.59 -3.90 7.27
C VAL A 128 -12.13 -4.93 8.28
N GLU A 129 -11.49 -5.99 7.80
CA GLU A 129 -11.02 -7.11 8.61
C GLU A 129 -9.52 -7.32 8.38
N ILE A 130 -8.77 -7.42 9.46
CA ILE A 130 -7.37 -7.85 9.44
C ILE A 130 -7.32 -9.28 9.96
N THR A 131 -6.76 -10.17 9.16
CA THR A 131 -6.56 -11.58 9.54
C THR A 131 -5.08 -11.92 9.55
N ALA A 132 -4.67 -12.85 10.40
CA ALA A 132 -3.32 -13.41 10.40
C ALA A 132 -3.35 -14.90 10.10
N ARG A 133 -2.30 -15.38 9.43
CA ARG A 133 -2.13 -16.80 9.19
C ARG A 133 -1.69 -17.50 10.47
N ASP A 134 -2.45 -18.50 10.90
CA ASP A 134 -2.05 -19.39 11.97
C ASP A 134 -1.10 -20.46 11.42
N LYS A 135 0.04 -20.65 12.08
CA LYS A 135 1.05 -21.64 11.69
C LYS A 135 0.60 -23.07 12.00
N ALA A 136 -0.38 -23.26 12.87
CA ALA A 136 -0.90 -24.57 13.26
C ALA A 136 -1.76 -25.21 12.15
N ASP A 137 -2.59 -24.43 11.47
CA ASP A 137 -3.51 -24.92 10.42
C ASP A 137 -3.30 -24.27 9.05
N MET A 138 -2.39 -23.30 8.96
CA MET A 138 -2.06 -22.52 7.76
C MET A 138 -3.22 -21.69 7.20
N GLN A 139 -4.29 -21.51 7.99
CA GLN A 139 -5.48 -20.72 7.65
C GLN A 139 -5.36 -19.30 8.19
N PHE A 140 -6.15 -18.39 7.60
CA PHE A 140 -6.26 -17.01 8.07
C PHE A 140 -7.37 -16.89 9.11
N HIS A 141 -7.02 -16.38 10.29
CA HIS A 141 -7.96 -16.13 11.39
C HIS A 141 -8.08 -14.63 11.68
N PRO A 142 -9.29 -14.11 11.96
CA PRO A 142 -9.49 -12.71 12.28
C PRO A 142 -8.71 -12.25 13.52
N LEU A 143 -7.96 -11.16 13.38
CA LEU A 143 -7.40 -10.40 14.50
C LEU A 143 -8.27 -9.18 14.85
N LEU A 144 -8.95 -8.63 13.85
CA LEU A 144 -9.79 -7.45 13.97
C LEU A 144 -10.85 -7.49 12.86
N LYS A 145 -12.09 -7.14 13.20
CA LYS A 145 -13.14 -6.83 12.23
C LYS A 145 -13.90 -5.60 12.70
N GLN A 146 -13.85 -4.52 11.91
CA GLN A 146 -14.43 -3.23 12.28
C GLN A 146 -15.33 -2.71 11.16
N GLU A 147 -16.50 -2.20 11.54
CA GLU A 147 -17.37 -1.46 10.65
C GLU A 147 -16.74 -0.10 10.31
N VAL A 148 -16.75 0.25 9.02
CA VAL A 148 -16.37 1.57 8.52
C VAL A 148 -17.51 2.13 7.68
N ASP A 149 -18.11 3.23 8.15
CA ASP A 149 -19.01 4.06 7.36
C ASP A 149 -18.18 5.10 6.59
N PRO A 150 -18.17 5.11 5.24
CA PRO A 150 -17.43 6.09 4.45
C PRO A 150 -17.85 7.53 4.68
N LYS A 151 -19.02 7.77 5.30
CA LYS A 151 -19.50 9.10 5.69
C LYS A 151 -19.11 9.50 7.11
N SER A 152 -18.40 8.63 7.83
CA SER A 152 -17.96 8.91 9.20
C SER A 152 -17.11 10.17 9.27
N ILE A 153 -17.37 10.98 10.30
CA ILE A 153 -16.59 12.18 10.63
C ILE A 153 -15.20 11.83 11.21
N PHE A 154 -14.98 10.57 11.60
CA PHE A 154 -13.70 10.08 12.14
C PHE A 154 -12.72 9.63 11.04
N ILE A 155 -13.12 9.68 9.77
CA ILE A 155 -12.21 9.51 8.64
C ILE A 155 -11.55 10.86 8.36
N ASP A 156 -10.23 10.93 8.53
CA ASP A 156 -9.47 12.14 8.23
C ASP A 156 -9.49 12.42 6.72
N ARG A 157 -9.85 13.66 6.36
CA ARG A 157 -9.91 14.18 5.00
C ARG A 157 -9.01 15.41 4.80
N GLY A 158 -8.19 15.74 5.80
CA GLY A 158 -7.21 16.80 5.72
C GLY A 158 -6.24 16.57 4.56
N LYS A 159 -5.55 17.61 4.12
CA LYS A 159 -4.43 17.45 3.20
C LYS A 159 -3.16 17.22 4.01
N LEU A 160 -2.35 16.25 3.60
CA LEU A 160 -0.99 16.12 4.10
C LEU A 160 -0.05 17.02 3.29
N LYS A 161 1.17 17.22 3.80
CA LYS A 161 2.21 17.93 3.08
C LYS A 161 2.47 17.22 1.74
N ALA A 162 2.39 17.96 0.64
CA ALA A 162 2.75 17.43 -0.66
C ALA A 162 4.28 17.43 -0.79
N ASN A 163 4.84 16.30 -1.22
CA ASN A 163 6.24 16.19 -1.58
C ASN A 163 6.44 16.53 -3.06
N LYS A 164 7.65 16.96 -3.43
CA LYS A 164 8.02 17.11 -4.83
C LYS A 164 8.12 15.70 -5.42
N VAL A 165 7.48 15.47 -6.57
CA VAL A 165 7.49 14.18 -7.25
C VAL A 165 8.10 14.34 -8.63
N HIS A 166 9.11 13.53 -8.92
CA HIS A 166 9.71 13.40 -10.25
C HIS A 166 9.11 12.20 -10.97
N GLN A 167 8.60 12.44 -12.18
CA GLN A 167 8.19 11.37 -13.08
C GLN A 167 9.43 10.84 -13.81
N ILE A 168 9.90 9.66 -13.44
CA ILE A 168 11.02 8.98 -14.11
C ILE A 168 10.52 8.35 -15.41
N GLN A 169 9.41 7.62 -15.35
CA GLN A 169 8.79 6.96 -16.50
C GLN A 169 7.27 6.98 -16.37
N LYS A 170 6.54 7.32 -17.43
CA LYS A 170 5.08 7.16 -17.49
C LYS A 170 4.68 6.47 -18.78
N SER A 171 4.26 5.22 -18.64
CA SER A 171 3.89 4.33 -19.75
C SER A 171 2.38 4.26 -19.98
N GLY A 172 1.57 4.83 -19.07
CA GLY A 172 0.11 4.85 -19.21
C GLY A 172 -0.63 5.34 -17.96
N ASP A 173 -1.94 5.11 -17.96
CA ASP A 173 -2.81 5.36 -16.81
C ASP A 173 -2.53 4.35 -15.68
N SER A 174 -2.51 4.83 -14.44
CA SER A 174 -2.25 4.01 -13.24
C SER A 174 -3.22 2.84 -13.05
N THR A 175 -4.44 2.91 -13.59
CA THR A 175 -5.38 1.78 -13.52
C THR A 175 -5.03 0.62 -14.46
N GLU A 176 -4.08 0.83 -15.38
CA GLU A 176 -3.64 -0.13 -16.40
C GLU A 176 -2.12 -0.39 -16.36
N LYS A 177 -1.41 0.19 -15.38
CA LYS A 177 0.04 0.07 -15.19
C LYS A 177 0.34 -0.21 -13.72
N VAL A 178 1.54 -0.71 -13.45
CA VAL A 178 2.06 -0.82 -12.09
C VAL A 178 2.84 0.44 -11.75
N ASP A 179 2.46 1.13 -10.69
CA ASP A 179 3.16 2.32 -10.20
C ASP A 179 4.24 1.95 -9.17
N LEU A 180 5.50 2.05 -9.58
CA LEU A 180 6.67 1.91 -8.70
C LEU A 180 7.06 3.29 -8.15
N VAL A 181 7.14 3.40 -6.82
CA VAL A 181 7.43 4.66 -6.15
C VAL A 181 8.72 4.55 -5.34
N PHE A 182 9.74 5.29 -5.75
CA PHE A 182 10.94 5.51 -4.94
C PHE A 182 10.69 6.64 -3.95
N ILE A 183 11.06 6.47 -2.69
CA ILE A 183 11.02 7.52 -1.66
C ILE A 183 12.45 7.76 -1.17
N ALA A 184 12.82 9.04 -1.08
CA ALA A 184 14.10 9.44 -0.51
C ALA A 184 14.10 9.21 1.00
N GLU A 185 15.13 8.55 1.51
CA GLU A 185 15.41 8.43 2.93
C GLU A 185 16.86 8.78 3.21
N GLY A 186 17.09 9.68 4.17
CA GLY A 186 18.42 10.16 4.48
C GLY A 186 19.03 11.13 3.46
N TYR A 187 18.23 11.67 2.54
CA TYR A 187 18.67 12.72 1.61
C TYR A 187 18.18 14.08 2.12
N THR A 188 19.11 15.00 2.37
CA THR A 188 18.80 16.38 2.75
C THR A 188 18.25 17.19 1.57
N ALA A 189 17.84 18.44 1.81
CA ALA A 189 17.32 19.32 0.76
C ALA A 189 18.30 19.52 -0.41
N ASP A 190 19.60 19.59 -0.12
CA ASP A 190 20.67 19.79 -1.12
C ASP A 190 21.06 18.49 -1.85
N GLU A 191 20.59 17.34 -1.37
CA GLU A 191 20.90 16.02 -1.95
C GLU A 191 19.76 15.45 -2.81
N GLN A 192 18.69 16.21 -3.04
CA GLN A 192 17.52 15.72 -3.78
C GLN A 192 17.82 15.40 -5.25
N GLU A 193 18.77 16.11 -5.88
CA GLU A 193 19.23 15.77 -7.23
C GLU A 193 19.98 14.43 -7.26
N LYS A 194 20.79 14.15 -6.22
CA LYS A 194 21.44 12.86 -6.04
C LYS A 194 20.39 11.74 -5.88
N PHE A 195 19.37 11.94 -5.05
CA PHE A 195 18.27 10.97 -4.89
C PHE A 195 17.61 10.65 -6.24
N VAL A 196 17.26 11.66 -7.02
CA VAL A 196 16.64 11.45 -8.34
C VAL A 196 17.57 10.69 -9.28
N ALA A 197 18.87 10.98 -9.26
CA ALA A 197 19.86 10.23 -10.04
C ALA A 197 19.96 8.76 -9.58
N ASP A 198 19.96 8.50 -8.26
CA ASP A 198 19.98 7.16 -7.68
C ASP A 198 18.72 6.36 -8.06
N ALA A 199 17.54 6.99 -8.04
CA ALA A 199 16.28 6.39 -8.47
C ALA A 199 16.27 6.07 -9.98
N ASN A 200 16.82 6.94 -10.82
CA ASN A 200 17.01 6.65 -12.25
C ASN A 200 17.96 5.45 -12.46
N ARG A 201 19.09 5.42 -11.74
CA ARG A 201 20.04 4.30 -11.82
C ARG A 201 19.39 2.98 -11.43
N PHE A 202 18.63 2.95 -10.32
CA PHE A 202 17.89 1.76 -9.92
C PHE A 202 16.87 1.35 -10.98
N THR A 203 16.15 2.31 -11.54
CA THR A 203 15.14 2.07 -12.59
C THR A 203 15.76 1.38 -13.81
N GLU A 204 16.91 1.86 -14.29
CA GLU A 204 17.60 1.22 -15.41
C GLU A 204 18.10 -0.19 -15.06
N ALA A 205 18.63 -0.40 -13.85
CA ALA A 205 19.06 -1.72 -13.40
C ALA A 205 17.89 -2.72 -13.31
N LEU A 206 16.74 -2.29 -12.78
CA LEU A 206 15.52 -3.11 -12.70
C LEU A 206 15.08 -3.54 -14.10
N PHE A 207 14.99 -2.61 -15.06
CA PHE A 207 14.54 -2.92 -16.41
C PHE A 207 15.63 -3.55 -17.30
N ALA A 208 16.88 -3.63 -16.85
CA ALA A 208 17.90 -4.49 -17.46
C ALA A 208 17.77 -5.97 -17.03
N THR A 209 16.90 -6.28 -16.06
CA THR A 209 16.75 -7.62 -15.48
C THR A 209 15.48 -8.33 -15.99
N PRO A 210 15.56 -9.54 -16.58
CA PRO A 210 14.37 -10.34 -16.89
C PRO A 210 13.59 -10.75 -15.63
N PRO A 211 12.24 -10.81 -15.66
CA PRO A 211 11.37 -10.57 -16.82
C PRO A 211 11.05 -9.09 -17.08
N PHE A 212 11.48 -8.17 -16.21
CA PHE A 212 11.15 -6.73 -16.28
C PHE A 212 11.60 -6.09 -17.59
N THR A 213 12.70 -6.55 -18.18
CA THR A 213 13.19 -6.05 -19.49
C THR A 213 12.13 -6.06 -20.58
N THR A 214 11.37 -7.15 -20.69
CA THR A 214 10.30 -7.29 -21.71
C THR A 214 8.98 -6.62 -21.29
N ARG A 215 8.90 -6.16 -20.05
CA ARG A 215 7.67 -5.64 -19.41
C ARG A 215 7.79 -4.17 -19.03
N ARG A 216 8.86 -3.47 -19.41
CA ARG A 216 9.12 -2.06 -19.02
C ARG A 216 7.92 -1.14 -19.24
N ASN A 217 7.20 -1.31 -20.34
CA ASN A 217 6.02 -0.50 -20.69
C ASN A 217 4.76 -0.82 -19.87
N ASP A 218 4.81 -1.82 -18.98
CA ASP A 218 3.73 -2.14 -18.04
C ASP A 218 3.87 -1.34 -16.73
N PHE A 219 4.94 -0.54 -16.58
CA PHE A 219 5.24 0.20 -15.35
C PHE A 219 5.28 1.72 -15.57
N ASN A 220 4.78 2.43 -14.58
CA ASN A 220 5.10 3.83 -14.30
C ASN A 220 6.12 3.88 -13.15
N VAL A 221 6.96 4.91 -13.13
CA VAL A 221 8.00 5.08 -12.12
C VAL A 221 8.04 6.52 -11.63
N TRP A 222 7.95 6.67 -10.31
CA TRP A 222 7.90 7.94 -9.61
C TRP A 222 9.02 8.03 -8.57
N ALA A 223 9.58 9.21 -8.38
CA ALA A 223 10.54 9.51 -7.32
C ALA A 223 9.97 10.62 -6.43
N VAL A 224 9.69 10.30 -5.17
CA VAL A 224 9.16 11.20 -4.15
C VAL A 224 10.32 11.76 -3.34
N CYS A 225 10.59 13.05 -3.55
CA CYS A 225 11.61 13.82 -2.84
C CYS A 225 11.13 14.14 -1.42
N LEU A 226 11.34 13.19 -0.51
CA LEU A 226 11.11 13.34 0.90
C LEU A 226 12.42 13.82 1.56
N VAL A 227 12.39 15.02 2.13
CA VAL A 227 13.59 15.66 2.70
C VAL A 227 13.82 15.15 4.13
N SER A 228 15.02 14.63 4.39
CA SER A 228 15.54 14.40 5.74
C SER A 228 16.25 15.64 6.28
N GLU A 229 16.27 15.80 7.61
CA GLU A 229 17.06 16.85 8.27
C GLU A 229 18.56 16.53 8.23
N GLU A 230 18.92 15.24 8.35
CA GLU A 230 20.29 14.77 8.30
C GLU A 230 20.54 13.79 7.14
N SER A 231 21.73 13.86 6.56
CA SER A 231 22.21 12.93 5.54
C SER A 231 22.59 11.60 6.17
N GLY A 232 22.09 10.46 5.69
CA GLY A 232 22.42 9.14 6.23
C GLY A 232 21.24 8.36 6.81
N THR A 233 21.56 7.42 7.70
CA THR A 233 20.61 6.59 8.44
C THR A 233 21.21 6.21 9.80
N ASP A 234 20.43 5.64 10.70
CA ASP A 234 20.91 5.19 12.00
C ASP A 234 21.85 3.99 11.88
N VAL A 235 22.88 3.98 12.72
CA VAL A 235 23.80 2.86 12.89
C VAL A 235 23.91 2.58 14.39
N SER A 236 22.80 2.10 14.96
CA SER A 236 22.60 2.00 16.41
C SER A 236 23.66 1.14 17.13
N GLY A 237 24.14 0.07 16.50
CA GLY A 237 25.26 -0.74 17.02
C GLY A 237 26.60 0.00 17.13
N LYS A 238 26.74 1.17 16.50
CA LYS A 238 27.88 2.10 16.63
C LYS A 238 27.52 3.37 17.41
N GLY A 239 26.31 3.46 17.97
CA GLY A 239 25.83 4.64 18.70
C GLY A 239 25.55 5.86 17.83
N ILE A 240 25.33 5.68 16.52
CA ILE A 240 25.02 6.78 15.58
C ILE A 240 23.51 6.82 15.37
N PHE A 241 22.90 7.98 15.64
CA PHE A 241 21.48 8.25 15.45
C PHE A 241 21.32 9.57 14.70
N LYS A 242 20.48 9.60 13.67
CA LYS A 242 20.29 10.69 12.72
C LYS A 242 18.81 11.02 12.57
N ASN A 243 18.49 12.30 12.52
CA ASN A 243 17.13 12.78 12.28
C ASN A 243 16.80 12.68 10.78
N THR A 244 16.24 11.53 10.41
CA THR A 244 15.89 11.19 9.02
C THR A 244 14.38 11.13 8.86
N ALA A 245 13.89 11.32 7.62
CA ALA A 245 12.47 11.48 7.36
C ALA A 245 11.64 10.24 7.69
N LEU A 246 12.22 9.04 7.55
CA LEU A 246 11.55 7.76 7.80
C LEU A 246 12.16 6.96 8.94
N ASN A 247 13.10 7.52 9.71
CA ASN A 247 13.69 6.85 10.88
C ASN A 247 14.24 5.46 10.55
N SER A 248 14.90 5.32 9.41
CA SER A 248 15.56 4.06 9.04
C SER A 248 16.82 3.82 9.87
N GLY A 249 17.18 2.55 10.05
CA GLY A 249 18.40 2.19 10.76
C GLY A 249 18.87 0.76 10.56
N TYR A 250 20.20 0.59 10.57
CA TYR A 250 20.86 -0.72 10.65
C TYR A 250 20.63 -1.36 12.05
N TYR A 251 21.05 -2.62 12.20
CA TYR A 251 20.93 -3.40 13.45
C TYR A 251 19.49 -3.75 13.85
N THR A 252 18.56 -3.81 12.89
CA THR A 252 17.21 -4.32 13.16
C THR A 252 17.30 -5.75 13.72
N PHE A 253 16.66 -5.98 14.87
CA PHE A 253 16.72 -7.25 15.62
C PHE A 253 18.12 -7.69 16.05
N GLY A 254 19.06 -6.74 16.18
CA GLY A 254 20.46 -7.02 16.52
C GLY A 254 21.28 -7.59 15.37
N VAL A 255 20.78 -7.52 14.12
CA VAL A 255 21.49 -8.00 12.93
C VAL A 255 22.15 -6.82 12.21
N ASP A 256 23.48 -6.75 12.24
CA ASP A 256 24.30 -5.62 11.77
C ASP A 256 23.85 -5.00 10.44
N ARG A 257 23.61 -5.84 9.42
CA ARG A 257 23.29 -5.38 8.06
C ARG A 257 21.79 -5.22 7.81
N TYR A 258 20.94 -5.52 8.80
CA TYR A 258 19.51 -5.44 8.60
C TYR A 258 19.01 -4.00 8.79
N LEU A 259 18.90 -3.29 7.66
CA LEU A 259 18.44 -1.91 7.57
C LEU A 259 16.94 -1.88 7.29
N THR A 260 16.16 -1.38 8.25
CA THR A 260 14.70 -1.27 8.13
C THR A 260 14.20 0.06 8.66
N THR A 261 12.90 0.31 8.50
CA THR A 261 12.18 1.37 9.23
C THR A 261 10.87 0.80 9.76
N PRO A 262 10.50 1.06 11.03
CA PRO A 262 9.18 0.74 11.56
C PRO A 262 8.14 1.83 11.24
N ASP A 263 8.52 2.95 10.61
CA ASP A 263 7.69 4.15 10.46
C ASP A 263 6.78 4.09 9.23
N MET A 264 5.91 3.06 9.20
CA MET A 264 4.98 2.82 8.10
C MET A 264 4.01 3.99 7.88
N LYS A 265 3.70 4.75 8.95
CA LYS A 265 2.83 5.92 8.86
C LYS A 265 3.49 7.02 8.05
N SER A 266 4.74 7.37 8.35
CA SER A 266 5.48 8.40 7.60
C SER A 266 5.69 7.99 6.14
N ILE A 267 5.95 6.71 5.87
CA ILE A 267 6.04 6.17 4.50
C ILE A 267 4.76 6.47 3.72
N ARG A 268 3.60 6.15 4.30
CA ARG A 268 2.31 6.37 3.64
C ARG A 268 1.93 7.84 3.55
N ASP A 269 2.26 8.63 4.58
CA ASP A 269 2.10 10.08 4.55
C ASP A 269 2.91 10.70 3.40
N ALA A 270 4.08 10.16 3.07
CA ALA A 270 4.91 10.67 2.00
C ALA A 270 4.31 10.47 0.59
N VAL A 271 3.47 9.43 0.41
CA VAL A 271 2.91 9.03 -0.89
C VAL A 271 1.39 9.20 -0.98
N TRP A 272 0.76 9.87 -0.01
CA TRP A 272 -0.71 9.97 0.14
C TRP A 272 -1.45 10.48 -1.11
N ASN A 273 -0.79 11.24 -1.98
CA ASN A 273 -1.34 11.80 -3.21
C ASN A 273 -0.68 11.26 -4.49
N VAL A 274 0.05 10.14 -4.41
CA VAL A 274 0.78 9.51 -5.51
C VAL A 274 0.19 8.12 -5.78
N PRO A 275 -0.13 7.76 -7.05
CA PRO A 275 -0.47 6.38 -7.38
C PRO A 275 0.68 5.44 -6.99
N CYS A 276 0.37 4.37 -6.27
CA CYS A 276 1.39 3.53 -5.65
C CYS A 276 0.94 2.08 -5.51
N ASP A 277 1.59 1.17 -6.24
CA ASP A 277 1.47 -0.28 -6.04
C ASP A 277 2.62 -0.82 -5.19
N ALA A 278 3.85 -0.36 -5.43
CA ALA A 278 5.06 -0.82 -4.75
C ALA A 278 5.96 0.36 -4.36
N ILE A 279 6.45 0.32 -3.12
CA ILE A 279 7.33 1.35 -2.54
C ILE A 279 8.75 0.81 -2.42
N PHE A 280 9.71 1.62 -2.86
CA PHE A 280 11.14 1.39 -2.68
C PHE A 280 11.72 2.57 -1.89
N LEU A 281 12.30 2.29 -0.73
CA LEU A 281 13.05 3.31 0.00
C LEU A 281 14.48 3.29 -0.50
N LEU A 282 14.97 4.43 -1.01
CA LEU A 282 16.39 4.60 -1.29
C LEU A 282 16.99 5.31 -0.10
N ILE A 283 17.97 4.69 0.54
CA ILE A 283 18.60 5.18 1.77
C ILE A 283 19.98 5.73 1.42
N ASN A 284 20.27 6.98 1.77
CA ASN A 284 21.52 7.65 1.43
C ASN A 284 22.67 7.18 2.32
N THR A 285 23.31 6.06 1.98
CA THR A 285 24.42 5.50 2.77
C THR A 285 25.42 4.77 1.90
N ASP A 286 26.70 4.88 2.24
CA ASP A 286 27.82 4.17 1.59
C ASP A 286 28.28 2.94 2.39
N MET A 287 27.61 2.63 3.50
CA MET A 287 27.96 1.51 4.41
C MET A 287 27.50 0.14 3.93
#